data_AF-G2FKI7-F1
#
_entry.id   AF-G2FKI7-F1
#
_cell.length_a   1.000
_cell.length_b   1.000
_cell.length_c   1.000
_cell.angle_alpha   90.00
_cell.angle_beta   90.00
_cell.angle_gamma   90.00
#
_symmetry.space_group_name_H-M   'P 1'
#
loop_
_entity.id
_entity.type
_entity.pdbx_description
1 polymer ?
#
loop_
_entity_poly.entity_id
_entity_poly.type
_entity_poly.pdbx_seq_one_letter_code
_entity_poly.pdbx_strand_id
1 'polypeptide(L)'
;METYFHNDPRIEEWIDQITEKVFTVCLLNGVDSEVEFQRGCQIVSKVTSLLQGISTFPSEYLEDGLKQLLEQQLPDARVINNFPSFQDTMNKMLREGMLKAIDSHNSELLDTSISAIEINEEKQIEDQDQTVGGPEESLNEESLTEIALPAFASVITYPDIQKSENEFLSLEVDETIHIDVNSIELIPNVENVNTAESEIELSINPRAYEVLCASQVTEQEGPLQRVLSKLFPNSSISWNVNIMGLTLLAKVDNILIYVLDKETPAIIEDLTKEGWKVLMCSSEDLSFPRRLERGIRQMQRLGKSSKI
;
A
#
# COMPACT_ATOMS: atom_id res chain seq x y z
N MET A 1 -2.77 -13.21 0.47
CA MET A 1 -2.76 -11.80 0.96
C MET A 1 -1.70 -10.96 0.26
N GLU A 2 -0.56 -11.54 -0.11
CA GLU A 2 0.56 -10.88 -0.80
C GLU A 2 0.19 -10.08 -2.06
N THR A 3 -0.73 -10.58 -2.91
CA THR A 3 -1.00 -9.97 -4.22
C THR A 3 -1.73 -8.63 -4.16
N TYR A 4 -2.37 -8.28 -3.05
CA TYR A 4 -3.15 -7.04 -2.93
C TYR A 4 -2.31 -5.85 -2.44
N PHE A 5 -1.23 -6.09 -1.69
CA PHE A 5 -0.51 -5.03 -0.97
C PHE A 5 0.87 -4.72 -1.56
N HIS A 6 1.47 -5.62 -2.35
CA HIS A 6 2.77 -5.40 -3.00
C HIS A 6 2.81 -4.25 -4.01
N ASN A 7 1.67 -3.65 -4.38
CA ASN A 7 1.61 -2.61 -5.40
C ASN A 7 1.41 -1.19 -4.83
N ASP A 8 1.22 -1.00 -3.52
CA ASP A 8 1.16 0.34 -2.93
C ASP A 8 2.47 0.66 -2.18
N PRO A 9 3.35 1.49 -2.78
CA PRO A 9 4.65 1.82 -2.17
C PRO A 9 4.52 2.53 -0.81
N ARG A 10 3.35 3.11 -0.51
CA ARG A 10 3.09 3.76 0.78
C ARG A 10 2.93 2.75 1.91
N ILE A 11 2.37 1.57 1.61
CA ILE A 11 2.23 0.50 2.61
C ILE A 11 3.62 -0.03 2.96
N GLU A 12 4.45 -0.28 1.96
CA GLU A 12 5.85 -0.70 2.16
C GLU A 12 6.62 0.31 3.02
N GLU A 13 6.56 1.60 2.67
CA GLU A 13 7.21 2.67 3.45
C GLU A 13 6.73 2.70 4.91
N TRP A 14 5.43 2.51 5.16
CA TRP A 14 4.90 2.47 6.52
C TRP A 14 5.31 1.21 7.29
N ILE A 15 5.39 0.06 6.63
CA ILE A 15 5.88 -1.18 7.25
C ILE A 15 7.36 -1.04 7.63
N ASP A 16 8.17 -0.44 6.78
CA ASP A 16 9.57 -0.12 7.08
C ASP A 16 9.69 0.82 8.28
N GLN A 17 8.88 1.88 8.31
CA GLN A 17 8.85 2.81 9.44
C GLN A 17 8.39 2.12 10.73
N ILE A 18 7.41 1.22 10.69
CA ILE A 18 6.99 0.46 11.89
C ILE A 18 8.15 -0.42 12.36
N THR A 19 8.79 -1.15 11.45
CA THR A 19 9.96 -2.01 11.76
C THR A 19 11.08 -1.18 12.40
N GLU A 20 11.43 -0.04 11.83
CA GLU A 20 12.42 0.89 12.39
C GLU A 20 12.04 1.35 13.80
N LYS A 21 10.76 1.69 14.02
CA LYS A 21 10.28 2.11 15.35
C LYS A 21 10.34 0.99 16.36
N VAL A 22 9.98 -0.25 15.99
CA VAL A 22 10.12 -1.40 16.89
C VAL A 22 11.58 -1.59 17.30
N PHE A 23 12.52 -1.58 16.35
CA PHE A 23 13.95 -1.67 16.68
C PHE A 23 14.42 -0.52 17.57
N THR A 24 13.97 0.71 17.28
CA THR A 24 14.31 1.88 18.07
C THR A 24 13.81 1.75 19.51
N VAL A 25 12.57 1.27 19.70
CA VAL A 25 12.01 1.02 21.04
C VAL A 25 12.79 -0.06 21.77
N CYS A 26 13.24 -1.11 21.08
CA CYS A 26 14.08 -2.16 21.68
C CYS A 26 15.49 -1.67 22.05
N LEU A 27 16.00 -0.61 21.40
CA LEU A 27 17.31 -0.03 21.65
C LEU A 27 17.29 1.03 22.76
N LEU A 28 16.19 1.76 22.88
CA LEU A 28 16.01 2.82 23.87
C LEU A 28 15.46 2.29 25.19
N ASN A 29 15.58 3.09 26.25
CA ASN A 29 15.01 2.78 27.56
C ASN A 29 14.24 3.98 28.12
N GLY A 30 13.20 3.71 28.91
CA GLY A 30 12.49 4.73 29.69
C GLY A 30 11.55 5.61 28.86
N VAL A 31 11.67 6.94 29.02
CA VAL A 31 10.73 7.90 28.42
C VAL A 31 10.88 7.96 26.90
N ASP A 32 12.11 7.87 26.39
CA ASP A 32 12.38 7.95 24.96
C ASP A 32 11.82 6.74 24.19
N SER A 33 11.90 5.54 24.79
CA SER A 33 11.28 4.34 24.22
C SER A 33 9.77 4.45 24.15
N GLU A 34 9.12 5.07 25.14
CA GLU A 34 7.67 5.26 25.13
C GLU A 34 7.23 6.24 24.04
N VAL A 35 7.98 7.33 23.82
CA VAL A 35 7.67 8.30 22.75
C VAL A 35 7.77 7.64 21.37
N GLU A 36 8.82 6.86 21.12
CA GLU A 36 8.98 6.12 19.87
C GLU A 36 7.94 5.02 19.71
N PHE A 37 7.54 4.37 20.81
CA PHE A 37 6.45 3.40 20.82
C PHE A 37 5.12 4.04 20.41
N GLN A 38 4.78 5.20 20.99
CA GLN A 38 3.55 5.92 20.64
C GLN A 38 3.57 6.41 19.19
N ARG A 39 4.73 6.84 18.66
CA ARG A 39 4.90 7.17 17.24
C ARG A 39 4.67 5.95 16.35
N GLY A 40 5.20 4.79 16.72
CA GLY A 40 4.94 3.52 16.06
C GLY A 40 3.45 3.18 16.02
N CYS A 41 2.75 3.29 17.16
CA CYS A 41 1.29 3.08 17.23
C CYS A 41 0.51 4.03 16.31
N GLN A 42 0.94 5.29 16.14
CA GLN A 42 0.31 6.24 15.21
C GLN A 42 0.48 5.83 13.75
N ILE A 43 1.65 5.28 13.38
CA ILE A 43 1.90 4.78 12.03
C ILE A 43 1.02 3.55 11.76
N VAL A 44 0.98 2.59 12.70
CA VAL A 44 0.07 1.45 12.65
C VAL A 44 -1.36 1.92 12.45
N SER A 45 -1.83 2.90 13.25
CA SER A 45 -3.18 3.42 13.14
C SER A 45 -3.51 3.95 11.73
N LYS A 46 -2.59 4.71 11.11
CA LYS A 46 -2.74 5.20 9.73
C LYS A 46 -2.81 4.07 8.72
N VAL A 47 -1.94 3.06 8.84
CA VAL A 47 -1.95 1.87 7.97
C VAL A 47 -3.28 1.14 8.11
N THR A 48 -3.74 0.91 9.34
CA THR A 48 -5.02 0.26 9.62
C THR A 48 -6.19 1.01 8.98
N SER A 49 -6.28 2.33 9.15
CA SER A 49 -7.33 3.14 8.52
C SER A 49 -7.28 3.09 6.99
N LEU A 50 -6.07 3.12 6.40
CA LEU A 50 -5.90 2.97 4.96
C LEU A 50 -6.39 1.60 4.48
N LEU A 51 -5.99 0.53 5.17
CA LEU A 51 -6.36 -0.84 4.83
C LEU A 51 -7.88 -1.05 4.94
N GLN A 52 -8.52 -0.51 5.98
CA GLN A 52 -9.97 -0.52 6.13
C GLN A 52 -10.68 0.26 5.02
N GLY A 53 -10.11 1.37 4.55
CA GLY A 53 -10.70 2.19 3.50
C GLY A 53 -10.57 1.62 2.09
N ILE A 54 -9.51 0.86 1.81
CA ILE A 54 -9.24 0.31 0.46
C ILE A 54 -9.83 -1.10 0.31
N SER A 55 -9.91 -1.85 1.40
CA SER A 55 -10.12 -3.29 1.36
C SER A 55 -11.46 -3.70 1.92
N THR A 56 -12.17 -4.61 1.24
CA THR A 56 -13.30 -5.36 1.81
C THR A 56 -12.83 -6.42 2.81
N PHE A 57 -11.67 -6.22 3.45
CA PHE A 57 -11.09 -7.17 4.38
C PHE A 57 -11.95 -7.22 5.65
N PRO A 58 -12.36 -8.42 6.10
CA PRO A 58 -12.99 -8.54 7.40
C PRO A 58 -12.00 -8.05 8.47
N SER A 59 -12.47 -7.20 9.38
CA SER A 59 -11.65 -6.66 10.47
C SER A 59 -11.00 -7.74 11.33
N GLU A 60 -11.61 -8.93 11.38
CA GLU A 60 -11.12 -10.13 12.06
C GLU A 60 -9.75 -10.60 11.54
N TYR A 61 -9.46 -10.42 10.25
CA TYR A 61 -8.19 -10.84 9.64
C TYR A 61 -7.20 -9.69 9.47
N LEU A 62 -7.54 -8.48 9.91
CA LEU A 62 -6.72 -7.30 9.70
C LEU A 62 -5.45 -7.34 10.54
N GLU A 63 -5.54 -7.82 11.79
CA GLU A 63 -4.39 -7.93 12.70
C GLU A 63 -3.40 -8.96 12.16
N ASP A 64 -3.90 -10.15 11.82
CA ASP A 64 -3.09 -11.23 11.24
C ASP A 64 -2.48 -10.81 9.89
N GLY A 65 -3.24 -10.11 9.04
CA GLY A 65 -2.77 -9.62 7.75
C GLY A 65 -1.66 -8.58 7.89
N LEU A 66 -1.83 -7.60 8.78
CA LEU A 66 -0.80 -6.59 9.02
C LEU A 66 0.45 -7.18 9.66
N LYS A 67 0.28 -8.13 10.58
CA LYS A 67 1.37 -8.88 11.19
C LYS A 67 2.17 -9.67 10.15
N GLN A 68 1.48 -10.38 9.24
CA GLN A 68 2.13 -11.11 8.15
C GLN A 68 2.92 -10.16 7.23
N LEU A 69 2.36 -9.00 6.87
CA LEU A 69 3.06 -8.01 6.05
C LEU A 69 4.34 -7.51 6.72
N LEU A 70 4.29 -7.29 8.04
CA LEU A 70 5.48 -6.94 8.81
C LEU A 70 6.50 -8.07 8.81
N GLU A 71 6.09 -9.29 9.17
CA GLU A 71 6.96 -10.46 9.25
C GLU A 71 7.69 -10.76 7.94
N GLN A 72 7.08 -10.45 6.80
CA GLN A 72 7.68 -10.60 5.47
C GLN A 72 8.83 -9.63 5.19
N GLN A 73 8.80 -8.45 5.83
CA GLN A 73 9.79 -7.39 5.64
C GLN A 73 10.80 -7.31 6.78
N LEU A 74 10.71 -8.21 7.75
CA LEU A 74 11.65 -8.22 8.86
C LEU A 74 13.07 -8.61 8.39
N PRO A 75 14.12 -8.05 9.03
CA PRO A 75 15.48 -8.50 8.81
C PRO A 75 15.65 -10.00 9.14
N ASP A 76 16.80 -10.55 8.75
CA ASP A 76 17.18 -11.92 9.11
C ASP A 76 16.92 -12.21 10.60
N ALA A 77 16.30 -13.36 10.90
CA ALA A 77 15.94 -13.77 12.25
C ALA A 77 17.12 -13.68 13.24
N ARG A 78 18.36 -13.84 12.76
CA ARG A 78 19.57 -13.64 13.56
C ARG A 78 19.69 -12.22 14.12
N VAL A 79 19.28 -11.20 13.36
CA VAL A 79 19.25 -9.80 13.80
C VAL A 79 18.18 -9.62 14.86
N ILE A 80 16.97 -10.13 14.61
CA ILE A 80 15.82 -10.04 15.52
C ILE A 80 16.14 -10.70 16.87
N ASN A 81 16.79 -11.87 16.86
CA ASN A 81 17.13 -12.61 18.07
C ASN A 81 18.10 -11.87 19.01
N ASN A 82 18.77 -10.80 18.56
CA ASN A 82 19.55 -9.93 19.45
C ASN A 82 18.66 -9.03 20.34
N PHE A 83 17.36 -8.99 20.07
CA PHE A 83 16.39 -8.14 20.76
C PHE A 83 15.26 -9.00 21.36
N PRO A 84 15.42 -9.51 22.61
CA PRO A 84 14.46 -10.44 23.21
C PRO A 84 13.02 -9.91 23.29
N SER A 85 12.86 -8.59 23.42
CA SER A 85 11.56 -7.92 23.52
C SER A 85 10.95 -7.52 22.15
N PHE A 86 11.62 -7.80 21.03
CA PHE A 86 11.20 -7.33 19.71
C PHE A 86 9.79 -7.79 19.35
N GLN A 87 9.54 -9.10 19.46
CA GLN A 87 8.25 -9.69 19.10
C GLN A 87 7.12 -9.15 19.99
N ASP A 88 7.36 -9.05 21.30
CA ASP A 88 6.38 -8.51 22.23
C ASP A 88 6.08 -7.04 21.95
N THR A 89 7.12 -6.25 21.67
CA THR A 89 7.00 -4.82 21.33
C THR A 89 6.22 -4.64 20.03
N MET A 90 6.54 -5.41 18.98
CA MET A 90 5.85 -5.38 17.70
C MET A 90 4.36 -5.74 17.86
N ASN A 91 4.06 -6.87 18.51
CA ASN A 91 2.68 -7.32 18.71
C ASN A 91 1.87 -6.30 19.54
N LYS A 92 2.48 -5.72 20.60
CA LYS A 92 1.84 -4.69 21.42
C LYS A 92 1.57 -3.41 20.62
N MET A 93 2.54 -2.95 19.83
CA MET A 93 2.43 -1.77 18.98
C MET A 93 1.33 -1.94 17.93
N LEU A 94 1.24 -3.13 17.32
CA LEU A 94 0.20 -3.45 16.35
C LEU A 94 -1.19 -3.40 16.98
N ARG A 95 -1.37 -4.10 18.10
CA ARG A 95 -2.66 -4.15 18.81
C ARG A 95 -3.11 -2.76 19.25
N GLU A 96 -2.24 -1.99 19.89
CA GLU A 96 -2.58 -0.64 20.37
C GLU A 96 -2.84 0.34 19.23
N GLY A 97 -2.03 0.32 18.17
CA GLY A 97 -2.23 1.17 17.00
C GLY A 97 -3.54 0.86 16.27
N MET A 98 -3.88 -0.42 16.14
CA MET A 98 -5.13 -0.86 15.51
C MET A 98 -6.36 -0.46 16.33
N LEU A 99 -6.33 -0.68 17.65
CA LEU A 99 -7.42 -0.26 18.53
C LEU A 99 -7.71 1.25 18.39
N LYS A 100 -6.65 2.08 18.36
CA LYS A 100 -6.79 3.53 18.14
C LYS A 100 -7.45 3.88 16.80
N ALA A 101 -7.15 3.14 15.73
CA ALA A 101 -7.77 3.38 14.42
C ALA A 101 -9.27 3.04 14.42
N ILE A 102 -9.63 1.90 15.01
CA ILE A 102 -11.03 1.43 15.09
C ILE A 102 -11.87 2.39 15.95
N ASP A 103 -11.34 2.80 17.11
CA ASP A 103 -12.03 3.72 18.01
C ASP A 103 -12.27 5.09 17.34
N SER A 104 -11.28 5.57 16.58
CA SER A 104 -11.40 6.83 15.84
C SER A 104 -12.50 6.76 14.76
N HIS A 105 -12.61 5.64 14.05
CA HIS A 105 -13.63 5.46 13.01
C HIS A 105 -15.05 5.39 13.59
N ASN A 106 -15.23 4.72 14.73
CA ASN A 106 -16.52 4.64 15.42
C ASN A 106 -16.97 6.00 15.97
N SER A 107 -16.04 6.85 16.41
CA SER A 107 -16.35 8.21 16.87
C SER A 107 -16.84 9.12 15.74
N GLU A 108 -16.21 9.10 14.57
CA GLU A 108 -16.62 9.93 13.42
C GLU A 108 -18.00 9.54 12.85
N LEU A 109 -18.37 8.26 12.92
CA LEU A 109 -19.69 7.77 12.50
C LEU A 109 -20.83 8.27 13.40
N LEU A 110 -20.56 8.45 14.69
CA LEU A 110 -21.55 8.97 15.64
C LEU A 110 -21.79 10.48 15.45
N ASP A 111 -20.73 11.26 15.23
CA ASP A 111 -20.85 12.71 15.01
C ASP A 111 -21.57 13.04 13.70
N THR A 112 -21.39 12.23 12.66
CA THR A 112 -22.07 12.40 11.37
C THR A 112 -23.57 12.10 11.46
N SER A 113 -23.97 11.18 12.35
CA SER A 113 -25.37 10.79 12.54
C SER A 113 -26.16 11.80 13.36
N ILE A 114 -25.50 12.52 14.29
CA ILE A 114 -26.14 13.56 15.11
C ILE A 114 -26.39 14.83 14.27
N SER A 115 -25.46 15.19 13.38
CA SER A 115 -25.62 16.38 12.52
C SER A 115 -26.71 16.24 11.44
N ALA A 116 -27.20 15.03 11.16
CA ALA A 116 -28.28 14.79 10.20
C ALA A 116 -29.70 14.91 10.80
N ILE A 117 -29.84 14.88 12.13
CA ILE A 117 -31.14 14.95 12.81
C ILE A 117 -31.59 16.40 13.03
N GLU A 118 -30.65 17.36 13.13
CA GLU A 118 -30.98 18.77 13.42
C GLU A 118 -31.42 19.62 12.21
N ILE A 119 -31.50 19.07 10.99
CA ILE A 119 -31.83 19.87 9.79
C ILE A 119 -33.30 19.71 9.33
N ASN A 120 -34.10 18.85 9.97
CA ASN A 120 -35.42 18.48 9.45
C ASN A 120 -36.66 19.05 10.17
N GLU A 121 -36.53 20.02 11.08
CA GLU A 121 -37.68 20.63 11.77
C GLU A 121 -38.04 22.08 11.39
N GLU A 122 -37.34 22.75 10.47
CA GLU A 122 -37.73 24.10 10.05
C GLU A 122 -37.88 24.23 8.53
N LYS A 123 -39.05 23.84 8.00
CA LYS A 123 -39.69 24.57 6.88
C LYS A 123 -41.14 24.17 6.59
N GLN A 124 -41.95 25.23 6.42
CA GLN A 124 -43.33 25.32 5.89
C GLN A 124 -44.41 25.12 6.96
N ILE A 125 -45.40 26.00 7.18
CA ILE A 125 -46.17 26.84 6.25
C ILE A 125 -46.64 28.13 6.96
N GLU A 126 -46.49 29.26 6.27
CA GLU A 126 -47.15 30.54 6.56
C GLU A 126 -48.39 30.69 5.63
N ASP A 127 -49.42 31.39 6.15
CA ASP A 127 -50.62 31.95 5.51
C ASP A 127 -51.82 31.05 5.14
N GLN A 128 -52.92 31.17 5.91
CA GLN A 128 -54.10 31.94 5.48
C GLN A 128 -55.17 32.16 6.57
N ASP A 129 -55.97 33.18 6.29
CA ASP A 129 -56.79 34.04 7.14
C ASP A 129 -58.21 33.50 7.45
N GLN A 130 -58.74 33.96 8.59
CA GLN A 130 -60.13 34.26 8.92
C GLN A 130 -61.25 33.18 9.07
N THR A 131 -61.88 33.30 10.25
CA THR A 131 -63.32 33.29 10.56
C THR A 131 -64.05 32.04 11.12
N VAL A 132 -64.45 32.23 12.39
CA VAL A 132 -65.79 31.96 12.98
C VAL A 132 -66.09 30.53 13.48
N GLY A 133 -66.15 30.42 14.82
CA GLY A 133 -67.36 29.93 15.49
C GLY A 133 -67.26 28.61 16.23
N GLY A 134 -67.36 28.67 17.57
CA GLY A 134 -68.07 27.63 18.35
C GLY A 134 -67.20 26.85 19.33
N PRO A 135 -67.60 26.78 20.62
CA PRO A 135 -66.86 26.11 21.69
C PRO A 135 -67.28 24.65 21.83
N GLU A 136 -66.41 23.83 22.43
CA GLU A 136 -66.70 22.90 23.54
C GLU A 136 -65.61 21.82 23.64
N GLU A 137 -65.19 21.57 24.90
CA GLU A 137 -64.83 20.26 25.48
C GLU A 137 -63.68 19.46 24.82
N SER A 138 -62.71 18.87 25.51
CA SER A 138 -62.56 18.41 26.88
C SER A 138 -61.11 17.91 27.05
N LEU A 139 -60.57 18.07 28.26
CA LEU A 139 -59.74 17.11 29.03
C LEU A 139 -58.71 16.24 28.28
N ASN A 140 -57.41 16.41 28.59
CA ASN A 140 -56.70 15.44 29.45
C ASN A 140 -55.24 15.84 29.74
N GLU A 141 -54.98 15.97 31.04
CA GLU A 141 -53.86 15.45 31.85
C GLU A 141 -52.54 14.95 31.23
N GLU A 142 -51.48 15.39 31.92
CA GLU A 142 -50.27 14.63 32.31
C GLU A 142 -49.20 14.30 31.25
N SER A 143 -48.02 14.90 31.40
CA SER A 143 -46.91 14.23 32.13
C SER A 143 -45.62 15.03 32.01
N LEU A 144 -45.18 15.55 33.16
CA LEU A 144 -43.81 16.00 33.42
C LEU A 144 -42.91 14.77 33.55
N THR A 145 -41.86 14.67 32.73
CA THR A 145 -40.71 13.81 33.06
C THR A 145 -39.40 14.58 32.88
N GLU A 146 -39.00 15.15 34.00
CA GLU A 146 -37.65 15.15 34.58
C GLU A 146 -36.61 14.31 33.83
N ILE A 147 -35.68 14.99 33.13
CA ILE A 147 -34.48 14.37 32.55
C ILE A 147 -33.40 14.35 33.64
N ALA A 148 -33.23 13.18 34.25
CA ALA A 148 -32.13 12.87 35.16
C ALA A 148 -30.86 12.55 34.37
N LEU A 149 -29.77 13.27 34.63
CA LEU A 149 -28.42 12.96 34.17
C LEU A 149 -27.82 11.82 35.02
N PRO A 150 -27.33 10.71 34.44
CA PRO A 150 -26.52 9.76 35.19
C PRO A 150 -25.05 10.19 35.20
N ALA A 151 -24.56 10.60 36.37
CA ALA A 151 -23.14 10.69 36.66
C ALA A 151 -22.57 9.29 36.93
N PHE A 152 -21.86 8.71 35.95
CA PHE A 152 -21.09 7.50 36.16
C PHE A 152 -19.73 7.83 36.77
N ALA A 153 -19.63 7.68 38.09
CA ALA A 153 -18.36 7.54 38.79
C ALA A 153 -17.87 6.09 38.61
N SER A 154 -16.79 5.91 37.85
CA SER A 154 -16.12 4.62 37.75
C SER A 154 -15.06 4.51 38.84
N VAL A 155 -15.38 3.70 39.85
CA VAL A 155 -14.46 3.25 40.91
C VAL A 155 -13.60 2.14 40.32
N ILE A 156 -12.30 2.39 40.15
CA ILE A 156 -11.32 1.35 39.84
C ILE A 156 -10.83 0.78 41.17
N THR A 157 -11.41 -0.36 41.58
CA THR A 157 -10.83 -1.26 42.58
C THR A 157 -9.80 -2.17 41.89
N TYR A 158 -8.55 -2.08 42.32
CA TYR A 158 -7.48 -3.00 41.95
C TYR A 158 -7.67 -4.37 42.63
N PRO A 159 -7.53 -5.50 41.92
CA PRO A 159 -7.15 -6.75 42.55
C PRO A 159 -5.62 -6.88 42.58
N ASP A 160 -5.16 -6.97 43.83
CA ASP A 160 -3.87 -7.47 44.29
C ASP A 160 -3.59 -8.88 43.69
N ILE A 161 -2.54 -9.01 42.88
CA ILE A 161 -2.00 -10.31 42.47
C ILE A 161 -0.51 -10.36 42.79
N GLN A 162 -0.31 -11.05 43.90
CA GLN A 162 0.84 -11.75 44.44
C GLN A 162 2.00 -12.07 43.47
N LYS A 163 3.18 -11.64 43.93
CA LYS A 163 4.47 -12.34 43.88
C LYS A 163 4.41 -13.80 43.41
N SER A 164 5.19 -14.11 42.36
CA SER A 164 5.94 -15.36 42.32
C SER A 164 7.38 -15.07 41.89
N GLU A 165 8.27 -15.25 42.85
CA GLU A 165 9.70 -15.47 42.64
C GLU A 165 9.88 -16.71 41.76
N ASN A 166 10.77 -16.67 40.77
CA ASN A 166 11.37 -17.87 40.20
C ASN A 166 12.77 -17.56 39.65
N GLU A 167 13.74 -18.01 40.45
CA GLU A 167 14.96 -18.73 40.09
C GLU A 167 15.58 -18.50 38.70
N PHE A 168 16.52 -17.55 38.71
CA PHE A 168 17.94 -17.75 38.39
C PHE A 168 18.34 -19.20 38.00
N LEU A 169 18.58 -19.45 36.71
CA LEU A 169 19.46 -20.52 36.24
C LEU A 169 20.51 -19.94 35.31
N SER A 170 21.72 -19.86 35.84
CA SER A 170 22.96 -19.64 35.10
C SER A 170 23.20 -20.80 34.14
N LEU A 171 23.18 -20.51 32.84
CA LEU A 171 23.74 -21.38 31.81
C LEU A 171 25.01 -20.72 31.30
N GLU A 172 26.12 -21.10 31.90
CA GLU A 172 27.46 -20.96 31.32
C GLU A 172 27.50 -21.88 30.08
N VAL A 173 27.66 -21.27 28.90
CA VAL A 173 28.07 -22.00 27.71
C VAL A 173 29.42 -21.43 27.28
N ASP A 174 30.44 -22.26 27.44
CA ASP A 174 31.81 -22.01 27.01
C ASP A 174 31.87 -21.69 25.52
N GLU A 175 32.43 -20.52 25.22
CA GLU A 175 32.74 -20.04 23.89
C GLU A 175 34.24 -20.27 23.64
N THR A 176 34.60 -21.26 22.81
CA THR A 176 35.94 -21.35 22.20
C THR A 176 35.84 -21.89 20.78
N ILE A 177 35.56 -20.99 19.83
CA ILE A 177 35.78 -21.24 18.40
C ILE A 177 37.20 -20.78 18.07
N HIS A 178 38.10 -21.74 17.90
CA HIS A 178 39.40 -21.53 17.27
C HIS A 178 39.20 -21.34 15.75
N ILE A 179 39.39 -20.11 15.26
CA ILE A 179 39.52 -19.86 13.82
C ILE A 179 41.00 -20.02 13.47
N ASP A 180 41.33 -21.12 12.79
CA ASP A 180 42.65 -21.33 12.20
C ASP A 180 42.73 -20.59 10.86
N VAL A 181 43.53 -19.54 10.85
CA VAL A 181 43.81 -18.71 9.67
C VAL A 181 45.09 -19.23 9.04
N ASN A 182 44.99 -20.28 8.22
CA ASN A 182 46.01 -20.59 7.22
C ASN A 182 45.55 -21.71 6.29
N SER A 183 45.15 -21.36 5.06
CA SER A 183 45.30 -22.17 3.85
C SER A 183 44.94 -21.32 2.63
N ILE A 184 45.85 -20.42 2.27
CA ILE A 184 45.96 -19.90 0.90
C ILE A 184 46.95 -20.82 0.19
N GLU A 185 46.45 -21.68 -0.69
CA GLU A 185 47.28 -22.29 -1.73
C GLU A 185 46.77 -21.88 -3.10
N LEU A 186 47.61 -21.07 -3.75
CA LEU A 186 47.71 -20.90 -5.20
C LEU A 186 47.94 -22.28 -5.85
N ILE A 187 47.51 -22.51 -7.09
CA ILE A 187 48.29 -22.56 -8.36
C ILE A 187 47.51 -23.58 -9.28
N PRO A 188 47.73 -23.77 -10.61
CA PRO A 188 47.92 -22.89 -11.77
C PRO A 188 46.87 -23.11 -12.90
N ASN A 189 46.80 -22.08 -13.75
CA ASN A 189 46.88 -22.10 -15.22
C ASN A 189 47.10 -23.45 -15.96
N VAL A 190 46.20 -23.83 -16.87
CA VAL A 190 46.50 -24.62 -18.10
C VAL A 190 45.60 -24.18 -19.27
N GLU A 191 46.30 -23.69 -20.29
CA GLU A 191 46.05 -23.66 -21.76
C GLU A 191 44.77 -24.35 -22.30
N ASN A 192 43.91 -23.64 -23.05
CA ASN A 192 44.00 -23.28 -24.48
C ASN A 192 43.51 -24.40 -25.44
N VAL A 193 42.28 -24.28 -25.96
CA VAL A 193 41.88 -24.81 -27.28
C VAL A 193 40.88 -23.84 -27.95
N ASN A 194 41.33 -23.26 -29.07
CA ASN A 194 40.62 -22.47 -30.07
C ASN A 194 39.33 -23.18 -30.56
N THR A 195 38.26 -22.54 -31.03
CA THR A 195 38.04 -21.90 -32.36
C THR A 195 36.50 -21.80 -32.44
N ALA A 196 35.82 -20.70 -32.77
CA ALA A 196 35.79 -20.10 -34.08
C ALA A 196 35.11 -18.71 -34.05
N GLU A 197 35.57 -17.92 -35.00
CA GLU A 197 35.28 -16.51 -35.28
C GLU A 197 33.85 -16.25 -35.75
N SER A 198 33.35 -15.05 -35.47
CA SER A 198 32.67 -14.21 -36.46
C SER A 198 32.58 -12.79 -35.92
N GLU A 199 33.62 -12.00 -36.19
CA GLU A 199 33.52 -10.55 -36.17
C GLU A 199 32.52 -10.09 -37.24
N ILE A 200 31.54 -9.28 -36.85
CA ILE A 200 30.88 -8.35 -37.75
C ILE A 200 30.93 -6.98 -37.07
N GLU A 201 31.92 -6.18 -37.45
CA GLU A 201 31.87 -4.73 -37.33
C GLU A 201 30.68 -4.22 -38.16
N LEU A 202 29.73 -3.55 -37.51
CA LEU A 202 28.80 -2.67 -38.19
C LEU A 202 28.75 -1.33 -37.44
N SER A 203 29.42 -0.35 -38.05
CA SER A 203 29.20 1.07 -37.82
C SER A 203 27.73 1.39 -38.12
N ILE A 204 26.97 1.92 -37.15
CA ILE A 204 25.58 2.32 -37.36
C ILE A 204 25.34 3.75 -36.86
N ASN A 205 25.02 4.58 -37.85
CA ASN A 205 24.55 5.96 -37.85
C ASN A 205 23.30 6.17 -36.96
N PRO A 206 23.18 7.25 -36.17
CA PRO A 206 22.11 7.44 -35.18
C PRO A 206 20.73 7.83 -35.74
N ARG A 207 20.33 7.33 -36.92
CA ARG A 207 19.11 7.83 -37.59
C ARG A 207 18.20 6.81 -38.29
N ALA A 208 18.27 5.53 -37.94
CA ALA A 208 17.36 4.53 -38.50
C ALA A 208 16.85 3.57 -37.41
N TYR A 209 15.85 4.00 -36.64
CA TYR A 209 15.02 3.10 -35.83
C TYR A 209 13.73 2.84 -36.60
N GLU A 210 13.81 2.04 -37.65
CA GLU A 210 12.64 1.59 -38.38
C GLU A 210 12.78 0.09 -38.67
N VAL A 211 11.68 -0.64 -38.43
CA VAL A 211 11.31 -1.93 -39.04
C VAL A 211 12.00 -3.16 -38.37
N LEU A 212 11.34 -4.26 -37.95
CA LEU A 212 9.99 -4.83 -38.09
C LEU A 212 9.84 -5.94 -37.03
N CYS A 213 8.64 -6.16 -36.50
CA CYS A 213 8.16 -7.49 -36.09
C CYS A 213 6.63 -7.46 -35.92
N ALA A 214 5.89 -7.62 -37.02
CA ALA A 214 4.49 -8.03 -36.95
C ALA A 214 4.45 -9.54 -36.68
N SER A 215 4.60 -9.92 -35.41
CA SER A 215 4.37 -11.29 -34.95
C SER A 215 3.05 -11.37 -34.22
N GLN A 216 2.39 -12.50 -34.43
CA GLN A 216 0.98 -12.82 -34.20
C GLN A 216 0.37 -12.28 -32.90
N VAL A 217 -0.81 -11.70 -33.09
CA VAL A 217 -1.72 -11.18 -32.07
C VAL A 217 -2.10 -12.30 -31.11
N THR A 218 -1.62 -12.22 -29.87
CA THR A 218 -2.04 -13.14 -28.80
C THR A 218 -3.48 -12.81 -28.36
N GLU A 219 -4.25 -13.81 -27.94
CA GLU A 219 -5.70 -13.66 -27.63
C GLU A 219 -6.03 -12.56 -26.59
N GLN A 220 -5.05 -12.14 -25.78
CA GLN A 220 -5.20 -11.07 -24.80
C GLN A 220 -5.17 -9.65 -25.40
N GLU A 221 -4.82 -9.50 -26.67
CA GLU A 221 -4.72 -8.20 -27.35
C GLU A 221 -6.07 -7.67 -27.85
N GLY A 222 -7.11 -8.52 -27.91
CA GLY A 222 -8.44 -8.15 -28.44
C GLY A 222 -9.09 -6.96 -27.72
N PRO A 223 -9.16 -6.95 -26.36
CA PRO A 223 -9.70 -5.83 -25.59
C PRO A 223 -8.90 -4.54 -25.80
N LEU A 224 -7.56 -4.62 -25.76
CA LEU A 224 -6.68 -3.46 -25.93
C LEU A 224 -6.78 -2.90 -27.35
N GLN A 225 -6.80 -3.76 -28.37
CA GLN A 225 -6.95 -3.35 -29.77
C GLN A 225 -8.24 -2.55 -29.96
N ARG A 226 -9.37 -2.98 -29.38
CA ARG A 226 -10.63 -2.23 -29.46
C ARG A 226 -10.53 -0.85 -28.83
N VAL A 227 -9.84 -0.74 -27.68
CA VAL A 227 -9.62 0.54 -27.00
C VAL A 227 -8.74 1.45 -27.85
N LEU A 228 -7.64 0.93 -28.39
CA LEU A 228 -6.71 1.68 -29.23
C LEU A 228 -7.36 2.16 -30.53
N SER A 229 -8.06 1.28 -31.25
CA SER A 229 -8.78 1.66 -32.48
C SER A 229 -9.88 2.71 -32.23
N LYS A 230 -10.51 2.69 -31.04
CA LYS A 230 -11.51 3.70 -30.65
C LYS A 230 -10.87 5.04 -30.31
N LEU A 231 -9.71 5.04 -29.67
CA LEU A 231 -9.02 6.27 -29.25
C LEU A 231 -8.19 6.90 -30.38
N PHE A 232 -7.66 6.07 -31.28
CA PHE A 232 -6.76 6.45 -32.36
C PHE A 232 -7.25 5.88 -33.69
N PRO A 233 -8.40 6.33 -34.22
CA PRO A 233 -8.99 5.75 -35.43
C PRO A 233 -8.11 5.91 -36.68
N ASN A 234 -7.19 6.88 -36.66
CA ASN A 234 -6.33 7.22 -37.80
C ASN A 234 -4.85 6.88 -37.59
N SER A 235 -4.47 6.31 -36.44
CA SER A 235 -3.06 6.05 -36.11
C SER A 235 -2.71 4.58 -36.37
N SER A 236 -1.48 4.34 -36.80
CA SER A 236 -0.94 2.97 -36.95
C SER A 236 -0.55 2.41 -35.58
N ILE A 237 -1.11 1.26 -35.22
CA ILE A 237 -0.76 0.53 -34.01
C ILE A 237 0.31 -0.51 -34.37
N SER A 238 1.46 -0.45 -33.74
CA SER A 238 2.51 -1.47 -33.87
C SER A 238 2.52 -2.36 -32.63
N TRP A 239 2.41 -3.67 -32.81
CA TRP A 239 2.37 -4.65 -31.73
C TRP A 239 3.76 -5.26 -31.51
N ASN A 240 4.04 -5.70 -30.29
CA ASN A 240 5.25 -6.46 -29.93
C ASN A 240 6.55 -5.76 -30.38
N VAL A 241 6.65 -4.46 -30.08
CA VAL A 241 7.77 -3.62 -30.51
C VAL A 241 8.92 -3.75 -29.51
N ASN A 242 10.13 -4.02 -30.00
CA ASN A 242 11.33 -3.95 -29.18
C ASN A 242 11.97 -2.55 -29.31
N ILE A 243 12.12 -1.84 -28.20
CA ILE A 243 12.82 -0.55 -28.14
C ILE A 243 13.87 -0.63 -27.04
N MET A 244 15.14 -0.40 -27.37
CA MET A 244 16.25 -0.44 -26.41
C MET A 244 16.35 -1.76 -25.62
N GLY A 245 16.00 -2.89 -26.25
CA GLY A 245 15.97 -4.20 -25.60
C GLY A 245 14.70 -4.46 -24.77
N LEU A 246 13.80 -3.48 -24.64
CA LEU A 246 12.53 -3.63 -23.96
C LEU A 246 11.44 -4.07 -24.93
N THR A 247 10.83 -5.23 -24.65
CA THR A 247 9.66 -5.71 -25.40
C THR A 247 8.40 -5.02 -24.89
N LEU A 248 7.78 -4.23 -25.75
CA LEU A 248 6.55 -3.50 -25.50
C LEU A 248 5.37 -4.20 -26.17
N LEU A 249 4.22 -4.20 -25.50
CA LEU A 249 3.01 -4.82 -26.04
C LEU A 249 2.50 -4.07 -27.27
N ALA A 250 2.42 -2.75 -27.18
CA ALA A 250 1.94 -1.92 -28.29
C ALA A 250 2.59 -0.54 -28.29
N LYS A 251 2.73 0.03 -29.48
CA LYS A 251 3.12 1.42 -29.74
C LYS A 251 2.05 2.08 -30.58
N VAL A 252 1.61 3.27 -30.16
CA VAL A 252 0.69 4.12 -30.92
C VAL A 252 1.09 5.58 -30.74
N ASP A 253 1.30 6.30 -31.84
CA ASP A 253 1.82 7.67 -31.85
C ASP A 253 3.08 7.82 -30.97
N ASN A 254 3.00 8.59 -29.88
CA ASN A 254 4.07 8.79 -28.89
C ASN A 254 3.82 8.02 -27.59
N ILE A 255 2.87 7.09 -27.56
CA ILE A 255 2.53 6.26 -26.41
C ILE A 255 3.09 4.84 -26.61
N LEU A 256 3.79 4.36 -25.59
CA LEU A 256 4.30 3.01 -25.49
C LEU A 256 3.52 2.29 -24.39
N ILE A 257 3.03 1.08 -24.66
CA ILE A 257 2.27 0.27 -23.71
C ILE A 257 3.16 -0.89 -23.29
N TYR A 258 3.49 -0.91 -22.00
CA TYR A 258 4.33 -1.92 -21.39
C TYR A 258 3.53 -2.73 -20.37
N VAL A 259 3.64 -4.06 -20.46
CA VAL A 259 3.02 -4.96 -19.49
C VAL A 259 4.04 -5.27 -18.40
N LEU A 260 3.71 -4.97 -17.14
CA LEU A 260 4.53 -5.40 -16.01
C LEU A 260 4.49 -6.92 -15.91
N ASP A 261 5.64 -7.55 -16.09
CA ASP A 261 5.80 -8.98 -15.84
C ASP A 261 6.41 -9.24 -14.46
N LYS A 262 7.63 -8.76 -14.17
CA LYS A 262 8.32 -9.06 -12.88
C LYS A 262 9.29 -7.99 -12.36
N GLU A 263 9.94 -7.23 -13.23
CA GLU A 263 10.84 -6.13 -12.83
C GLU A 263 10.59 -4.93 -13.72
N THR A 264 10.51 -3.73 -13.14
CA THR A 264 10.43 -2.50 -13.90
C THR A 264 11.83 -2.14 -14.41
N PRO A 265 12.10 -2.18 -15.72
CA PRO A 265 13.43 -1.87 -16.20
C PRO A 265 13.71 -0.38 -16.04
N ALA A 266 14.89 -0.03 -15.52
CA ALA A 266 15.37 1.35 -15.39
C ALA A 266 15.29 2.14 -16.73
N ILE A 267 15.25 1.42 -17.85
CA ILE A 267 15.11 1.91 -19.23
C ILE A 267 13.82 2.74 -19.44
N ILE A 268 12.78 2.59 -18.61
CA ILE A 268 11.55 3.40 -18.73
C ILE A 268 11.83 4.90 -18.51
N GLU A 269 12.75 5.24 -17.61
CA GLU A 269 13.14 6.63 -17.40
C GLU A 269 13.79 7.23 -18.64
N ASP A 270 14.62 6.45 -19.33
CA ASP A 270 15.30 6.88 -20.55
C ASP A 270 14.32 7.07 -21.72
N LEU A 271 13.35 6.17 -21.86
CA LEU A 271 12.25 6.35 -22.83
C LEU A 271 11.46 7.64 -22.57
N THR A 272 11.24 7.97 -21.28
CA THR A 272 10.56 9.20 -20.89
C THR A 272 11.41 10.44 -21.20
N LYS A 273 12.74 10.37 -21.02
CA LYS A 273 13.69 11.45 -21.40
C LYS A 273 13.71 11.72 -22.91
N GLU A 274 13.50 10.68 -23.72
CA GLU A 274 13.34 10.72 -25.18
C GLU A 274 11.96 11.23 -25.63
N GLY A 275 11.05 11.54 -24.69
CA GLY A 275 9.74 12.12 -24.97
C GLY A 275 8.63 11.09 -25.24
N TRP A 276 8.88 9.82 -24.98
CA TRP A 276 7.84 8.79 -25.03
C TRP A 276 6.95 8.84 -23.79
N LYS A 277 5.67 8.54 -23.99
CA LYS A 277 4.69 8.36 -22.93
C LYS A 277 4.52 6.88 -22.66
N VAL A 278 5.17 6.37 -21.62
CA VAL A 278 5.07 4.95 -21.27
C VAL A 278 3.86 4.73 -20.36
N LEU A 279 2.88 3.98 -20.84
CA LEU A 279 1.78 3.44 -20.05
C LEU A 279 2.19 2.07 -19.54
N MET A 280 2.33 1.96 -18.23
CA MET A 280 2.57 0.70 -17.53
C MET A 280 1.23 0.10 -17.13
N CYS A 281 0.98 -1.13 -17.52
CA CYS A 281 -0.24 -1.86 -17.17
C CYS A 281 0.10 -3.28 -16.73
N SER A 282 -0.68 -3.84 -15.81
CA SER A 282 -0.58 -5.26 -15.47
C SER A 282 -1.26 -6.12 -16.55
N SER A 283 -0.97 -7.41 -16.58
CA SER A 283 -1.72 -8.35 -17.42
C SER A 283 -3.22 -8.36 -17.07
N GLU A 284 -3.56 -8.12 -15.80
CA GLU A 284 -4.95 -8.00 -15.34
C GLU A 284 -5.65 -6.77 -15.95
N ASP A 285 -4.95 -5.63 -16.06
CA ASP A 285 -5.53 -4.41 -16.64
C ASP A 285 -5.94 -4.57 -18.10
N LEU A 286 -5.28 -5.47 -18.84
CA LEU A 286 -5.65 -5.81 -20.22
C LEU A 286 -7.07 -6.37 -20.31
N SER A 287 -7.56 -7.01 -19.25
CA SER A 287 -8.91 -7.55 -19.16
C SER A 287 -9.98 -6.47 -18.91
N PHE A 288 -9.58 -5.24 -18.56
CA PHE A 288 -10.49 -4.14 -18.20
C PHE A 288 -10.38 -2.95 -19.18
N PRO A 289 -11.08 -2.97 -20.33
CA PRO A 289 -11.02 -1.93 -21.37
C PRO A 289 -11.21 -0.51 -20.85
N ARG A 290 -12.08 -0.32 -19.86
CA ARG A 290 -12.39 1.01 -19.32
C ARG A 290 -11.23 1.60 -18.51
N ARG A 291 -10.45 0.75 -17.83
CA ARG A 291 -9.24 1.18 -17.09
C ARG A 291 -8.16 1.61 -18.08
N LEU A 292 -7.89 0.79 -19.11
CA LEU A 292 -6.98 1.12 -20.20
C LEU A 292 -7.35 2.43 -20.89
N GLU A 293 -8.63 2.62 -21.23
CA GLU A 293 -9.10 3.84 -21.89
C GLU A 293 -8.82 5.08 -21.02
N ARG A 294 -9.08 5.00 -19.72
CA ARG A 294 -8.83 6.11 -18.78
C ARG A 294 -7.34 6.41 -18.68
N GLY A 295 -6.49 5.39 -18.53
CA GLY A 295 -5.03 5.54 -18.47
C GLY A 295 -4.47 6.21 -19.73
N ILE A 296 -4.85 5.73 -20.91
CA ILE A 296 -4.40 6.30 -22.19
C ILE A 296 -4.86 7.76 -22.33
N ARG A 297 -6.11 8.08 -21.99
CA ARG A 297 -6.61 9.46 -22.03
C ARG A 297 -5.88 10.37 -21.05
N GLN A 298 -5.53 9.87 -19.87
CA GLN A 298 -4.72 10.61 -18.90
C GLN A 298 -3.34 10.93 -19.46
N MET A 299 -2.69 9.95 -20.11
CA MET A 299 -1.41 10.17 -20.79
C MET A 299 -1.52 11.20 -21.91
N GLN A 300 -2.60 11.20 -22.68
CA GLN A 300 -2.83 12.24 -23.70
C GLN A 300 -2.89 13.65 -23.08
N ARG A 301 -3.52 13.79 -21.91
CA ARG A 301 -3.67 15.08 -21.22
C ARG A 301 -2.37 15.64 -20.65
N LEU A 302 -1.40 14.80 -20.31
CA LEU A 302 -0.12 15.23 -19.72
C LEU A 302 0.76 16.11 -20.65
N GLY A 303 0.26 16.52 -21.83
CA GLY A 303 0.96 17.42 -22.74
C GLY A 303 2.21 16.79 -23.35
N LYS A 304 2.80 17.43 -24.35
CA LYS A 304 4.18 17.10 -24.77
C LYS A 304 5.09 17.94 -23.88
N SER A 305 5.96 17.32 -23.10
CA SER A 305 7.09 18.00 -22.48
C SER A 305 7.99 18.51 -23.61
N SER A 306 7.67 19.69 -24.12
CA SER A 306 8.44 20.33 -25.17
C SER A 306 9.74 20.80 -24.50
N LYS A 307 10.82 20.04 -24.69
CA LYS A 307 12.17 20.56 -24.45
C LYS A 307 12.38 21.70 -25.47
N ILE A 308 12.48 22.92 -24.95
CA ILE A 308 13.01 24.09 -25.66
C ILE A 308 14.53 23.98 -25.66
#